data_AF-A0A354G4F6-F1
#
_entry.id   AF-A0A354G4F6-F1
#
_cell.length_a   1.000
_cell.length_b   1.000
_cell.length_c   1.000
_cell.angle_alpha   90.00
_cell.angle_beta   90.00
_cell.angle_gamma   90.00
#
_symmetry.space_group_name_H-M   'P 1'
#
loop_
_entity.id
_entity.type
_entity.pdbx_description
1 polymer ?
#
loop_
_entity_poly.entity_id
_entity_poly.type
_entity_poly.pdbx_seq_one_letter_code
_entity_poly.pdbx_strand_id
1 'polypeptide(L)'
;MLRKGYLMAYLVQISEENLKVVILAVTTHNPPFVKIFDNLEEARTAVFGITGAHLPELTPITKDVFWSNIKDLKKSDERLAPINFGSVLKRLV
;
A
#
# COMPACT_ATOMS: atom_id res chain seq x y z
N MET A 1 -24.90 2.74 -0.38
CA MET A 1 -24.03 2.74 0.82
C MET A 1 -22.68 3.34 0.44
N LEU A 2 -22.29 4.49 1.01
CA LEU A 2 -20.93 5.01 0.84
C LEU A 2 -19.95 4.04 1.51
N ARG A 3 -19.12 3.35 0.72
CA ARG A 3 -18.02 2.55 1.27
C ARG A 3 -17.05 3.50 1.99
N LYS A 4 -16.91 3.34 3.31
CA LYS A 4 -15.91 4.07 4.11
C LYS A 4 -14.54 3.93 3.45
N GLY A 5 -13.74 5.00 3.51
CA GLY A 5 -12.34 4.94 3.10
C GLY A 5 -11.57 3.92 3.93
N TYR A 6 -10.47 3.42 3.38
CA TYR A 6 -9.58 2.49 4.07
C TYR A 6 -8.12 2.76 3.72
N LEU A 7 -7.22 2.23 4.55
CA LEU A 7 -5.79 2.22 4.35
C LEU A 7 -5.30 0.76 4.40
N MET A 8 -4.49 0.38 3.43
CA MET A 8 -3.78 -0.90 3.39
C MET A 8 -2.28 -0.65 3.38
N ALA A 9 -1.56 -1.48 4.11
CA ALA A 9 -0.10 -1.46 4.18
C ALA A 9 0.44 -2.84 3.82
N TYR A 10 1.47 -2.87 2.98
CA TYR A 10 2.15 -4.08 2.56
C TYR A 10 3.65 -3.92 2.82
N LEU A 11 4.25 -4.88 3.52
CA LEU A 11 5.70 -4.99 3.64
C LEU A 11 6.21 -5.89 2.52
N VAL A 12 6.73 -5.30 1.46
CA VAL A 12 7.18 -6.00 0.26
C VAL A 12 8.67 -6.26 0.33
N GLN A 13 9.06 -7.53 0.28
CA GLN A 13 10.44 -7.95 0.21
C GLN A 13 10.91 -8.00 -1.23
N ILE A 14 11.96 -7.22 -1.52
CA ILE A 14 12.62 -7.14 -2.83
C ILE A 14 13.83 -8.06 -2.86
N SER A 15 14.61 -8.11 -1.77
CA SER A 15 15.72 -9.05 -1.56
C SER A 15 15.83 -9.42 -0.07
N GLU A 16 16.83 -10.23 0.31
CA GLU A 16 17.04 -10.62 1.72
C GLU A 16 17.17 -9.42 2.68
N GLU A 17 17.80 -8.33 2.24
CA GLU A 17 18.05 -7.14 3.04
C GLU A 17 17.18 -5.92 2.64
N ASN A 18 16.45 -6.02 1.52
CA ASN A 18 15.70 -4.90 0.97
C ASN A 18 14.19 -5.11 1.13
N LEU A 19 13.61 -4.38 2.09
CA LEU A 19 12.19 -4.30 2.35
C LEU A 19 11.68 -2.93 1.96
N LYS A 20 10.49 -2.88 1.36
CA LYS A 20 9.76 -1.62 1.12
C LYS A 20 8.36 -1.70 1.66
N VAL A 21 7.88 -0.61 2.23
CA VAL A 21 6.48 -0.52 2.66
C VAL A 21 5.67 0.21 1.61
N VAL A 22 4.63 -0.45 1.11
CA VAL A 22 3.66 0.16 0.20
C VAL A 22 2.40 0.48 0.97
N ILE A 23 2.07 1.76 1.07
CA ILE A 23 0.82 2.26 1.64
C ILE A 23 -0.12 2.62 0.50
N LEU A 24 -1.31 2.01 0.49
CA LEU A 24 -2.43 2.36 -0.37
C LEU A 24 -3.53 2.93 0.51
N ALA A 25 -3.97 4.16 0.27
CA ALA A 25 -5.17 4.67 0.92
C ALA A 25 -6.23 5.07 -0.10
N VAL A 26 -7.43 4.58 0.15
CA VAL A 26 -8.63 4.86 -0.62
C VAL A 26 -9.52 5.72 0.25
N THR A 27 -9.71 6.97 -0.14
CA THR A 27 -10.56 7.90 0.62
C THR A 27 -11.92 8.06 -0.04
N THR A 28 -12.88 8.69 0.63
CA THR A 28 -14.21 8.96 0.08
C THR A 28 -14.27 10.16 -0.86
N HIS A 29 -13.30 11.08 -0.76
CA HIS A 29 -13.35 12.38 -1.45
C HIS A 29 -12.15 12.65 -2.37
N ASN A 30 -11.05 11.91 -2.21
CA ASN A 30 -9.87 12.02 -3.05
C ASN A 30 -9.64 10.75 -3.85
N PRO A 31 -9.01 10.86 -5.03
CA PRO A 31 -8.48 9.69 -5.72
C PRO A 31 -7.60 8.88 -4.76
N PRO A 32 -7.59 7.55 -4.87
CA PRO A 32 -6.69 6.75 -4.06
C PRO A 32 -5.24 7.21 -4.24
N PHE A 33 -4.45 7.09 -3.17
CA PHE A 33 -3.04 7.42 -3.23
C PHE A 33 -2.20 6.20 -2.88
N VAL A 34 -1.03 6.11 -3.50
CA VAL A 34 -0.03 5.09 -3.19
C VAL A 34 1.28 5.77 -2.83
N LYS A 35 1.87 5.37 -1.70
CA LYS A 35 3.18 5.83 -1.25
C LYS A 35 4.06 4.62 -0.94
N ILE A 36 5.34 4.75 -1.23
CA ILE A 36 6.36 3.73 -0.96
C ILE A 36 7.37 4.34 0.00
N PHE A 37 7.74 3.58 1.01
CA PHE A 37 8.76 3.91 1.99
C PHE A 37 9.86 2.86 1.93
N ASP A 38 11.10 3.28 2.15
CA ASP A 38 12.26 2.39 2.10
C ASP A 38 12.47 1.63 3.42
N ASN A 39 11.71 1.94 4.47
CA ASN A 39 11.73 1.19 5.73
C ASN A 39 10.38 1.31 6.48
N LEU A 40 10.18 0.41 7.46
CA LEU A 40 8.94 0.31 8.24
C LEU A 40 8.74 1.46 9.23
N GLU A 41 9.81 1.98 9.83
CA GLU A 41 9.74 3.05 10.82
C GLU A 41 9.27 4.38 10.21
N GLU A 42 9.75 4.71 9.01
CA GLU A 42 9.31 5.88 8.25
C GLU A 42 7.83 5.77 7.90
N ALA A 43 7.39 4.60 7.43
CA ALA A 43 5.99 4.33 7.12
C ALA A 43 5.10 4.45 8.37
N ARG A 44 5.54 3.89 9.51
CA ARG A 44 4.83 3.99 10.80
C ARG A 44 4.65 5.44 11.24
N THR A 45 5.73 6.21 11.19
CA THR A 45 5.72 7.63 11.58
C THR A 45 4.78 8.44 10.68
N ALA A 46 4.85 8.23 9.36
CA ALA A 46 4.00 8.92 8.40
C ALA A 46 2.52 8.57 8.58
N VAL A 47 2.18 7.28 8.72
CA VAL A 47 0.79 6.84 8.90
C VAL A 47 0.22 7.34 10.21
N PHE A 48 0.98 7.27 11.31
CA PHE A 48 0.55 7.80 12.60
C PHE A 48 0.33 9.31 12.54
N GLY A 49 1.22 10.08 11.90
CA GLY A 49 1.07 11.52 11.75
C GLY A 49 -0.17 11.94 10.94
N ILE A 50 -0.61 11.13 9.99
CA ILE A 50 -1.78 11.42 9.14
C ILE A 50 -3.09 10.95 9.77
N THR A 51 -3.07 9.76 10.36
CA THR A 51 -4.30 9.04 10.77
C THR A 51 -4.52 9.00 12.27
N GLY A 52 -3.48 9.28 13.07
CA GLY A 52 -3.47 9.06 14.52
C GLY A 52 -3.43 7.58 14.92
N ALA A 53 -3.37 6.65 13.96
CA ALA A 53 -3.36 5.21 14.21
C ALA A 53 -2.00 4.58 13.88
N HIS A 54 -1.61 3.57 14.66
CA HIS A 54 -0.41 2.79 14.38
C HIS A 54 -0.66 1.78 13.28
N LEU A 55 0.35 1.56 12.43
CA LEU A 55 0.32 0.43 11.50
C LEU A 55 0.32 -0.88 12.29
N PRO A 56 -0.48 -1.87 11.87
CA PRO A 56 -0.40 -3.21 12.44
C PRO A 56 0.98 -3.82 12.16
N GLU A 57 1.29 -4.92 12.85
CA GLU A 57 2.44 -5.73 12.47
C GLU A 57 2.27 -6.23 11.03
N LEU A 58 3.31 -6.04 10.22
CA LEU A 58 3.32 -6.44 8.82
C LEU A 58 4.31 -7.59 8.66
N THR A 59 3.86 -8.66 8.01
CA THR A 59 4.74 -9.75 7.60
C THR A 59 5.30 -9.47 6.20
N PRO A 60 6.59 -9.74 5.95
CA PRO A 60 7.15 -9.62 4.62
C PRO A 60 6.43 -10.51 3.61
N ILE A 61 6.10 -9.95 2.44
CA ILE A 61 5.53 -10.68 1.30
C ILE A 61 6.39 -10.45 0.06
N THR A 62 6.39 -11.41 -0.86
CA THR A 62 7.09 -11.25 -2.13
C THR A 62 6.38 -10.22 -3.03
N LYS A 63 7.11 -9.68 -4.01
CA LYS A 63 6.55 -8.80 -5.04
C LYS A 63 5.36 -9.42 -5.78
N ASP A 64 5.41 -10.72 -6.03
CA ASP A 64 4.35 -11.43 -6.76
C ASP A 64 3.08 -11.56 -5.92
N VAL A 65 3.21 -11.85 -4.63
CA VAL A 65 2.08 -11.85 -3.69
C VAL A 65 1.47 -10.47 -3.57
N PHE A 66 2.30 -9.42 -3.44
CA PHE A 66 1.83 -8.04 -3.48
C PHE A 66 1.03 -7.74 -4.76
N TRP A 67 1.56 -8.13 -5.92
CA TRP A 67 0.88 -7.87 -7.19
C TRP A 67 -0.43 -8.63 -7.35
N SER A 68 -0.51 -9.86 -6.86
CA SER A 68 -1.77 -10.61 -6.81
C SER A 68 -2.81 -9.90 -5.94
N ASN A 69 -2.42 -9.46 -4.74
CA ASN A 69 -3.31 -8.73 -3.84
C ASN A 69 -3.86 -7.45 -4.47
N ILE A 70 -3.02 -6.68 -5.17
CA ILE A 70 -3.46 -5.47 -5.88
C ILE A 70 -4.41 -5.81 -7.04
N LYS A 71 -4.15 -6.87 -7.81
CA LYS A 71 -5.06 -7.31 -8.88
C LYS A 71 -6.44 -7.67 -8.34
N ASP A 72 -6.49 -8.41 -7.24
CA ASP A 72 -7.77 -8.81 -6.64
C ASP A 72 -8.49 -7.60 -6.03
N LEU A 73 -7.76 -6.71 -5.37
CA LEU A 73 -8.33 -5.47 -4.84
C LEU A 73 -8.90 -4.57 -5.94
N LYS A 74 -8.24 -4.47 -7.11
CA LYS A 74 -8.77 -3.74 -8.28
C LYS A 74 -10.04 -4.36 -8.87
N LYS A 75 -10.25 -5.68 -8.72
CA LYS A 75 -11.52 -6.33 -9.10
C LYS A 75 -12.63 -6.03 -8.09
N SER A 76 -12.29 -5.92 -6.82
CA SER A 76 -13.25 -5.71 -5.72
C SER A 76 -13.60 -4.24 -5.46
N ASP A 77 -12.75 -3.30 -5.89
CA ASP A 77 -12.92 -1.86 -5.69
C ASP A 77 -12.59 -1.06 -6.96
N GLU A 78 -13.63 -0.62 -7.66
CA GLU A 78 -13.55 0.16 -8.90
C GLU A 78 -12.82 1.50 -8.73
N ARG A 79 -12.75 2.04 -7.51
CA ARG A 79 -12.02 3.29 -7.22
C ARG A 79 -10.53 3.16 -7.50
N LEU A 80 -10.01 1.93 -7.50
CA LEU A 80 -8.61 1.63 -7.81
C LEU A 80 -8.35 1.41 -9.31
N ALA A 81 -9.39 1.30 -10.14
CA ALA A 81 -9.24 1.18 -11.59
C ALA A 81 -8.31 2.25 -12.19
N PRO A 82 -8.45 3.56 -11.89
CA PRO A 82 -7.60 4.61 -12.45
C PRO A 82 -6.16 4.63 -11.91
N ILE A 83 -5.85 3.90 -10.84
CA ILE A 83 -4.51 3.90 -10.25
C ILE A 83 -3.55 3.11 -11.14
N ASN A 84 -2.49 3.78 -11.58
CA ASN A 84 -1.36 3.17 -12.28
C ASN A 84 -0.33 2.63 -11.28
N PHE A 85 -0.38 1.34 -11.00
CA PHE A 85 0.61 0.64 -10.17
C PHE A 85 1.91 0.30 -10.92
N GLY A 86 2.02 0.58 -12.22
CA GLY A 86 3.25 0.33 -12.98
C GLY A 86 4.45 1.07 -12.40
N SER A 87 4.28 2.32 -11.96
CA SER A 87 5.33 3.09 -11.27
C SER A 87 5.69 2.50 -9.91
N VAL A 88 4.74 1.86 -9.23
CA VAL A 88 4.98 1.18 -7.95
C VAL A 88 5.83 -0.06 -8.21
N LEU A 89 5.45 -0.88 -9.17
CA LEU A 89 6.20 -2.08 -9.57
C LEU A 89 7.64 -1.74 -10.00
N LYS A 90 7.86 -0.61 -10.71
CA LYS A 90 9.20 -0.14 -11.10
C LYS A 90 10.09 0.28 -9.93
N ARG A 91 9.51 0.65 -8.78
CA ARG A 91 10.25 1.01 -7.57
C ARG A 91 10.45 -0.18 -6.62
N LEU A 92 9.84 -1.32 -6.95
CA LEU A 92 9.95 -2.61 -6.28
C LEU A 92 10.87 -3.58 -7.05
N VAL A 93 11.89 -3.06 -7.73
CA VAL A 93 12.89 -3.82 -8.52
C VAL A 93 14.26 -3.59 -7.93
#